data_AF-A0A6G4CL09-F1
#
_entry.id   AF-A0A6G4CL09-F1
#
_cell.length_a   1.000
_cell.length_b   1.000
_cell.length_c   1.000
_cell.angle_alpha   90.00
_cell.angle_beta   90.00
_cell.angle_gamma   90.00
#
_symmetry.space_group_name_H-M   'P 1'
#
loop_
_entity.id
_entity.type
_entity.pdbx_description
1 polymer ?
#
loop_
_entity_poly.entity_id
_entity_poly.type
_entity_poly.pdbx_seq_one_letter_code
_entity_poly.pdbx_strand_id
1 'polypeptide(L)' 'MKIGELGMCCGSCKIIDHCGEPYSDVCICTESRFKNIDETKFLKLIETSQRKSKKARINDVHKRLLQGE' A
#
# COMPACT_ATOMS: atom_id res chain seq x y z
N MET A 1 8.24 9.17 -2.75
CA MET A 1 9.17 8.01 -2.78
C MET A 1 8.39 6.84 -3.29
N LYS A 2 8.96 5.99 -4.15
CA LYS A 2 8.20 4.83 -4.62
C LYS A 2 8.11 3.78 -3.52
N ILE A 3 6.98 3.08 -3.46
CA ILE A 3 6.72 2.07 -2.45
C ILE A 3 7.76 0.95 -2.47
N GLY A 4 8.20 0.54 -3.67
CA GLY A 4 9.24 -0.47 -3.83
C GLY A 4 10.63 -0.05 -3.35
N GLU A 5 10.86 1.24 -3.10
CA GLU A 5 12.12 1.79 -2.61
C GLU A 5 12.16 1.90 -1.07
N LEU A 6 11.02 1.70 -0.40
CA LEU A 6 10.94 1.77 1.07
C LEU A 6 11.68 0.62 1.76
N GLY A 7 11.90 -0.50 1.07
CA GLY A 7 12.82 -1.57 1.52
C GLY A 7 12.61 -2.07 2.97
N MET A 8 11.37 -2.32 3.39
CA MET A 8 11.03 -2.73 4.77
C MET A 8 11.53 -1.78 5.88
N CYS A 9 11.78 -0.50 5.59
CA CYS A 9 12.07 0.53 6.60
C CYS A 9 10.79 0.95 7.35
N CYS A 10 10.12 -0.02 7.99
CA CYS A 10 8.76 0.11 8.51
C CYS A 10 8.60 1.17 9.62
N GLY A 11 9.67 1.67 10.24
CA GLY A 11 9.60 2.79 11.20
C GLY A 11 9.54 4.19 10.59
N SER A 12 9.72 4.32 9.28
CA SER A 12 9.79 5.63 8.59
C SER A 12 8.88 5.73 7.38
N CYS A 13 8.22 4.64 6.98
CA CYS A 13 7.27 4.66 5.88
C CYS A 13 5.90 5.17 6.35
N LYS A 14 5.24 5.98 5.51
CA LYS A 14 3.95 6.59 5.86
C LYS A 14 2.79 5.61 5.75
N ILE A 15 2.99 4.51 5.02
CA ILE A 15 1.97 3.49 4.73
C ILE A 15 2.00 2.31 5.72
N ILE A 16 2.86 2.32 6.75
CA ILE A 16 2.96 1.23 7.74
C ILE A 16 1.61 0.93 8.39
N ASP A 17 0.83 1.95 8.73
CA ASP A 17 -0.47 1.76 9.41
C ASP A 17 -1.43 0.91 8.56
N HIS A 18 -1.25 0.95 7.25
CA HIS A 18 -2.07 0.21 6.30
C HIS A 18 -1.49 -1.15 5.91
N CYS A 19 -0.26 -1.48 6.32
CA CYS A 19 0.29 -2.82 6.14
C CYS A 19 -0.58 -3.87 6.85
N GLY A 20 -0.53 -5.10 6.33
CA GLY A 20 -1.12 -6.26 6.99
C GLY A 20 -0.40 -6.63 8.29
N GLU A 21 -0.79 -7.75 8.89
CA GLU A 21 -0.24 -8.13 10.18
C GLU A 21 1.24 -8.56 10.06
N PRO A 22 2.10 -8.14 11.01
CA PRO A 22 3.50 -8.54 11.01
C PRO A 22 3.59 -10.07 11.09
N TYR A 23 4.50 -10.65 10.30
CA TYR A 23 4.72 -12.10 10.19
C TYR A 23 3.56 -12.92 9.61
N SER A 24 2.43 -12.30 9.25
CA SER A 24 1.29 -12.97 8.59
C SER A 24 1.07 -12.49 7.16
N ASP A 25 1.25 -11.20 6.89
CA ASP A 25 1.08 -10.62 5.55
C ASP A 25 2.41 -10.07 5.00
N VAL A 26 2.52 -10.11 3.67
CA VAL A 26 3.61 -9.46 2.93
C VAL A 26 3.47 -7.94 3.06
N CYS A 27 4.57 -7.25 3.39
CA CYS A 27 4.57 -5.79 3.48
C CYS A 27 4.28 -5.16 2.11
N ILE A 28 3.51 -4.08 2.09
CA ILE A 28 3.11 -3.38 0.85
C ILE A 28 4.34 -2.97 0.01
N CYS A 29 5.42 -2.55 0.67
CA CYS A 29 6.69 -2.18 0.03
C CYS A 29 7.41 -3.34 -0.67
N THR A 30 7.09 -4.58 -0.31
CA THR A 30 7.67 -5.77 -0.94
C THR A 30 6.79 -6.37 -2.02
N GLU A 31 5.60 -5.81 -2.23
CA GLU A 31 4.70 -6.27 -3.27
C GLU A 31 5.05 -5.63 -4.63
N SER A 32 5.38 -6.47 -5.61
CA SER A 32 5.74 -6.03 -6.97
C SER A 32 4.66 -5.15 -7.63
N ARG A 33 3.38 -5.39 -7.29
CA ARG A 33 2.24 -4.62 -7.80
C ARG A 33 2.22 -3.14 -7.38
N PHE A 34 2.95 -2.78 -6.33
CA PHE A 34 3.06 -1.39 -5.87
C PHE A 34 4.46 -0.81 -6.06
N LYS A 35 5.43 -1.57 -6.60
CA LYS A 35 6.84 -1.18 -6.69
C LYS A 35 7.08 0.21 -7.28
N ASN A 36 6.32 0.58 -8.32
CA ASN A 36 6.48 1.85 -9.04
C ASN A 36 5.50 2.96 -8.60
N ILE A 37 4.67 2.70 -7.59
CA ILE A 37 3.65 3.65 -7.12
C ILE A 37 4.28 4.60 -6.11
N ASP A 38 4.00 5.90 -6.24
CA ASP A 38 4.41 6.87 -5.23
C ASP A 38 3.64 6.65 -3.93
N GLU A 39 4.36 6.64 -2.81
CA GLU A 39 3.81 6.48 -1.47
C GLU A 39 2.63 7.43 -1.21
N THR A 40 2.73 8.68 -1.64
CA THR A 40 1.68 9.69 -1.45
C THR A 40 0.43 9.37 -2.26
N LYS A 41 0.61 8.88 -3.49
CA LYS A 41 -0.51 8.47 -4.35
C LYS A 41 -1.24 7.29 -3.74
N PHE A 42 -0.50 6.28 -3.28
CA PHE A 42 -1.08 5.12 -2.61
C PHE A 42 -1.82 5.52 -1.33
N LEU A 43 -1.22 6.40 -0.51
CA LEU A 43 -1.82 6.87 0.74
C LEU A 43 -3.17 7.56 0.49
N LYS A 44 -3.24 8.46 -0.50
CA LYS A 44 -4.51 9.08 -0.90
C LYS A 44 -5.58 8.06 -1.32
N LEU A 45 -5.19 7.05 -2.09
CA LEU A 45 -6.13 6.02 -2.56
C LEU A 45 -6.61 5.11 -1.43
N ILE A 46 -5.73 4.74 -0.49
CA ILE A 46 -6.10 3.83 0.60
C ILE A 46 -6.94 4.53 1.67
N GLU A 47 -6.66 5.80 1.95
CA GLU A 47 -7.44 6.63 2.87
C GLU A 47 -8.87 6.86 2.34
N THR A 48 -9.02 7.06 1.03
CA THR A 48 -10.34 7.21 0.39
C THR A 48 -11.11 5.90 0.23
N SER A 49 -10.47 4.74 0.44
CA SER A 49 -11.15 3.45 0.37
C SER A 49 -12.06 3.21 1.58
N GLN A 50 -13.34 2.92 1.32
CA GLN A 50 -14.38 2.67 2.34
C GLN A 50 -14.43 1.21 2.83
N ARG A 51 -13.46 0.36 2.43
CA ARG A 51 -13.46 -1.06 2.83
C ARG A 51 -13.07 -1.23 4.30
N LYS A 52 -13.72 -2.18 4.99
CA LYS A 52 -13.53 -2.40 6.43
C LYS A 52 -12.17 -3.02 6.81
N SER A 53 -11.66 -3.94 6.00
CA SER A 53 -10.41 -4.66 6.30
C SER A 53 -9.23 -4.07 5.54
N LYS A 54 -8.05 -4.01 6.16
CA LYS A 54 -6.81 -3.50 5.52
C LYS A 54 -6.53 -4.18 4.18
N LYS A 55 -6.59 -5.51 4.14
CA LYS A 55 -6.42 -6.31 2.91
C LYS A 55 -7.42 -5.94 1.80
N ALA A 56 -8.67 -5.66 2.17
CA ALA A 56 -9.68 -5.24 1.22
C ALA A 56 -9.40 -3.83 0.68
N ARG A 57 -8.90 -2.90 1.52
CA ARG A 57 -8.48 -1.56 1.09
C ARG A 57 -7.27 -1.62 0.15
N ILE A 58 -6.26 -2.45 0.45
CA ILE A 58 -5.09 -2.64 -0.43
C ILE A 58 -5.51 -3.17 -1.81
N ASN A 59 -6.40 -4.16 -1.86
CA ASN A 59 -6.91 -4.70 -3.12
C ASN A 59 -7.78 -3.69 -3.89
N ASP A 60 -8.53 -2.85 -3.19
CA ASP A 60 -9.30 -1.76 -3.77
C ASP A 60 -8.38 -0.73 -4.44
N VAL A 61 -7.32 -0.31 -3.74
CA VAL A 61 -6.28 0.57 -4.30
C VAL A 61 -5.65 -0.03 -5.55
N HIS A 62 -5.29 -1.32 -5.52
CA HIS A 62 -4.74 -2.01 -6.68
C HIS A 62 -5.70 -1.98 -7.89
N LYS A 63 -7.00 -2.22 -7.68
CA LYS A 63 -8.00 -2.14 -8.75
C LYS A 63 -8.11 -0.74 -9.33
N ARG A 64 -8.12 0.29 -8.48
CA ARG A 64 -8.19 1.70 -8.89
C ARG A 64 -6.96 2.12 -9.71
N LEU A 65 -5.77 1.66 -9.29
CA LEU A 65 -4.53 1.89 -10.03
C LEU A 65 -4.55 1.23 -11.42
N LEU A 66 -5.15 0.05 -11.57
CA LEU A 66 -5.33 -0.61 -12.87
C LEU A 66 -6.35 0.10 -13.78
N GLN A 67 -7.29 0.86 -13.20
CA GLN A 67 -8.32 1.60 -13.93
C GLN A 67 -7.86 2.99 -14.39
N GLY A 68 -6.64 3.41 -14.04
CA GLY A 68 -6.01 4.61 -14.59
C GLY A 68 -6.35 5.93 -13.89
N GLU A 69 -6.81 5.92 -12.64
CA GLU A 69 -6.91 7.13 -11.80
C GLU A 69 -5.56 7.84 -11.58
#